data_AF-A0A940M9L2-F1
#
_entry.id   AF-A0A940M9L2-F1
#
_cell.length_a   1.000
_cell.length_b   1.000
_cell.length_c   1.000
_cell.angle_alpha   90.00
_cell.angle_beta   90.00
_cell.angle_gamma   90.00
#
_symmetry.space_group_name_H-M   'P 1'
#
loop_
_entity.id
_entity.type
_entity.pdbx_description
1 polymer ?
#
loop_
_entity_poly.entity_id
_entity_poly.type
_entity_poly.pdbx_seq_one_letter_code
_entity_poly.pdbx_strand_id
1 'polypeptide(L)'
;IWRHGSVVRSWLLDLAADALKDNPSLEGIAPYVVDSGEGRWTVAEAIELDVAAPVITLSLLERLRSREKDSFADKMLAALRDRFGGHGVKHG
;
A
#
# COMPACT_ATOMS: atom_id res chain seq x y z
N ILE A 1 18.20 -1.97 -6.72
CA ILE A 1 18.59 -3.40 -6.80
C ILE A 1 17.48 -4.24 -7.43
N TRP A 2 16.27 -4.33 -6.86
CA TRP A 2 15.19 -5.19 -7.39
C TRP A 2 14.63 -4.81 -8.77
N ARG A 3 14.88 -3.59 -9.26
CA ARG A 3 14.52 -3.19 -10.62
C ARG A 3 15.35 -3.90 -11.70
N HIS A 4 16.51 -4.46 -11.37
CA HIS A 4 17.38 -5.11 -12.35
C HIS A 4 17.76 -6.53 -11.93
N GLY A 5 17.49 -7.51 -12.81
CA GLY A 5 17.86 -8.92 -12.61
C GLY A 5 17.05 -9.69 -11.56
N SER A 6 15.98 -9.10 -11.00
CA SER A 6 15.10 -9.77 -10.04
C SER A 6 13.84 -10.33 -10.70
N VAL A 7 13.33 -11.44 -10.16
CA VAL A 7 12.05 -12.05 -10.57
C VAL A 7 10.86 -11.15 -10.26
N VAL A 8 10.93 -10.36 -9.18
CA VAL A 8 9.84 -9.44 -8.78
C VAL A 8 9.92 -8.07 -9.46
N ARG A 9 10.73 -7.95 -10.52
CA ARG A 9 10.79 -6.71 -11.33
C ARG A 9 9.38 -6.33 -11.76
N SER A 10 9.01 -5.08 -11.55
CA SER A 10 7.69 -4.57 -11.89
C SER A 10 7.72 -3.06 -12.02
N TRP A 11 6.72 -2.52 -12.71
CA TRP A 11 6.47 -1.09 -12.77
C TRP A 11 6.29 -0.46 -11.38
N LEU A 12 5.74 -1.21 -10.41
CA LEU A 12 5.62 -0.75 -9.02
C LEU A 12 6.99 -0.44 -8.38
N LEU A 13 8.04 -1.20 -8.73
CA LEU A 13 9.39 -0.91 -8.24
C LEU A 13 10.01 0.33 -8.91
N ASP A 14 9.59 0.67 -10.13
CA ASP A 14 9.97 1.94 -10.77
C ASP A 14 9.34 3.12 -10.03
N LEU A 15 8.03 3.05 -9.77
CA LEU A 15 7.33 4.05 -8.97
C LEU A 15 7.94 4.23 -7.57
N ALA A 16 8.36 3.12 -6.95
CA ALA A 16 9.01 3.15 -5.65
C ALA A 16 10.36 3.87 -5.70
N ALA A 17 11.15 3.59 -6.71
CA ALA A 17 12.43 4.24 -6.89
C ALA A 17 12.28 5.74 -7.17
N ASP A 18 11.28 6.12 -7.96
CA ASP A 18 11.03 7.52 -8.27
C ASP A 18 10.53 8.28 -7.04
N ALA A 19 9.59 7.71 -6.26
CA ALA A 19 9.11 8.32 -5.03
C ALA A 19 10.24 8.58 -4.01
N LEU A 20 11.15 7.61 -3.84
CA LEU A 20 12.30 7.74 -2.94
C LEU A 20 13.41 8.63 -3.49
N LYS A 21 13.52 8.79 -4.81
CA LYS A 21 14.43 9.74 -5.43
C LYS A 21 13.96 11.18 -5.17
N ASP A 22 12.66 11.42 -5.25
CA ASP A 22 12.05 12.74 -5.07
C ASP A 22 11.99 13.13 -3.58
N ASN A 23 11.61 12.20 -2.70
CA ASN A 23 11.48 12.42 -1.26
C ASN A 23 11.99 11.20 -0.47
N PRO A 24 13.31 11.12 -0.18
CA PRO A 24 13.91 9.96 0.49
C PRO A 24 13.39 9.70 1.91
N SER A 25 13.02 10.76 2.65
CA SER A 25 12.49 10.66 4.01
C SER A 25 10.98 10.48 4.07
N LEU A 26 10.28 10.62 2.93
CA LEU A 26 8.82 10.63 2.82
C LEU A 26 8.18 11.69 3.75
N GLU A 27 8.87 12.82 3.95
CA GLU A 27 8.38 13.94 4.76
C GLU A 27 7.09 14.53 4.17
N GLY A 28 6.17 14.93 5.05
CA GLY A 28 4.86 15.50 4.67
C GLY A 28 3.85 14.47 4.15
N ILE A 29 4.18 13.18 4.12
CA ILE A 29 3.23 12.09 3.82
C ILE A 29 2.77 11.47 5.14
N ALA A 30 1.46 11.41 5.38
CA ALA A 30 0.92 10.69 6.53
C ALA A 30 1.03 9.17 6.32
N PRO A 31 1.23 8.37 7.38
CA PRO A 31 1.25 6.90 7.33
C PRO A 31 -0.15 6.29 7.09
N TYR A 32 -1.07 7.02 6.46
CA TYR A 32 -2.47 6.63 6.32
C TYR A 32 -2.73 6.07 4.92
N VAL A 33 -3.02 4.77 4.85
CA VAL A 33 -3.30 4.10 3.58
C VAL A 33 -4.80 4.06 3.32
N VAL A 34 -5.26 4.88 2.36
CA VAL A 34 -6.68 4.96 1.98
C VAL A 34 -7.16 3.65 1.36
N ASP A 35 -8.37 3.25 1.74
CA ASP A 35 -9.12 2.18 1.11
C ASP A 35 -10.37 2.75 0.42
N SER A 36 -10.74 2.16 -0.70
CA SER A 36 -11.94 2.47 -1.48
C SER A 36 -13.12 1.53 -1.19
N GLY A 37 -12.91 0.56 -0.28
CA GLY A 37 -13.91 -0.44 0.12
C GLY A 37 -13.73 -1.82 -0.51
N GLU A 38 -12.97 -1.97 -1.61
CA GLU A 38 -12.93 -3.23 -2.37
C GLU A 38 -12.36 -4.39 -1.58
N GLY A 39 -11.30 -4.13 -0.81
CA GLY A 39 -10.72 -5.13 0.08
C GLY A 39 -11.69 -5.58 1.17
N ARG A 40 -12.59 -4.71 1.66
CA ARG A 40 -13.57 -5.07 2.70
C ARG A 40 -14.63 -6.01 2.15
N TRP A 41 -15.26 -5.65 1.03
CA TRP A 41 -16.30 -6.51 0.46
C TRP A 41 -15.69 -7.85 0.00
N THR A 42 -14.45 -7.84 -0.52
CA THR A 42 -13.77 -9.09 -0.92
C THR A 42 -13.56 -10.04 0.26
N VAL A 43 -13.10 -9.52 1.41
CA VAL A 43 -12.89 -10.35 2.62
C VAL A 43 -14.21 -10.82 3.22
N ALA A 44 -15.24 -9.95 3.24
CA ALA A 44 -16.57 -10.32 3.70
C ALA A 44 -17.16 -11.45 2.83
N GLU A 45 -17.12 -11.29 1.51
CA GLU A 45 -17.63 -12.28 0.57
C GLU A 45 -16.88 -13.62 0.67
N ALA A 46 -15.56 -13.58 0.85
CA ALA A 46 -14.77 -14.80 1.06
C ALA A 46 -15.23 -15.59 2.30
N ILE A 47 -15.62 -14.90 3.38
CA ILE A 47 -16.17 -15.55 4.59
C ILE A 47 -17.55 -16.13 4.31
N GLU A 48 -18.45 -15.37 3.66
CA GLU A 48 -19.81 -15.85 3.33
C GLU A 48 -19.79 -17.07 2.40
N LEU A 49 -18.80 -17.17 1.51
CA LEU A 49 -18.63 -18.29 0.58
C LEU A 49 -17.80 -19.45 1.13
N ASP A 50 -17.33 -19.39 2.39
CA ASP A 50 -16.39 -20.36 2.98
C ASP A 50 -15.10 -20.54 2.15
N VAL A 51 -14.61 -19.46 1.53
CA VAL A 51 -13.38 -19.44 0.72
C VAL A 51 -12.22 -18.81 1.49
N ALA A 52 -11.11 -19.54 1.61
CA ALA A 52 -9.91 -19.04 2.27
C ALA A 52 -9.24 -17.90 1.47
N ALA A 53 -9.19 -16.70 2.04
CA ALA A 53 -8.51 -15.52 1.47
C ALA A 53 -7.43 -14.90 2.40
N PRO A 54 -6.51 -15.71 2.98
CA PRO A 54 -5.67 -15.27 4.11
C PRO A 54 -4.79 -14.05 3.79
N VAL A 55 -4.17 -14.00 2.61
CA VAL A 55 -3.26 -12.91 2.22
C VAL A 55 -4.02 -11.60 1.99
N ILE A 56 -5.22 -11.67 1.41
CA ILE A 56 -6.07 -10.50 1.17
C ILE A 56 -6.59 -9.97 2.52
N THR A 57 -7.04 -10.87 3.40
CA THR A 57 -7.47 -10.53 4.76
C THR A 57 -6.35 -9.83 5.53
N LEU A 58 -5.14 -10.40 5.53
CA LEU A 58 -4.01 -9.78 6.21
C LEU A 58 -3.65 -8.42 5.60
N SER A 59 -3.68 -8.30 4.27
CA SER A 59 -3.41 -7.02 3.59
C SER A 59 -4.43 -5.93 3.96
N LEU A 60 -5.70 -6.30 4.17
CA LEU A 60 -6.73 -5.39 4.67
C LEU A 60 -6.44 -4.97 6.12
N LEU A 61 -6.10 -5.91 6.99
CA LEU A 61 -5.79 -5.62 8.40
C LEU A 61 -4.57 -4.70 8.53
N GLU A 62 -3.50 -4.95 7.77
CA GLU A 62 -2.31 -4.10 7.71
C GLU A 62 -2.67 -2.66 7.27
N ARG A 63 -3.58 -2.53 6.30
CA ARG A 63 -4.09 -1.21 5.89
C ARG A 63 -4.83 -0.50 7.03
N LEU A 64 -5.64 -1.21 7.81
CA LEU A 64 -6.32 -0.62 8.97
C LEU A 64 -5.31 -0.20 10.05
N ARG A 65 -4.31 -1.04 10.31
CA ARG A 65 -3.23 -0.80 11.27
C ARG A 65 -2.40 0.45 10.94
N SER A 66 -2.24 0.79 9.65
CA SER A 66 -1.50 2.00 9.21
C SER A 66 -1.97 3.29 9.90
N ARG A 67 -3.21 3.32 10.41
CA ARG A 67 -3.83 4.47 11.07
C ARG A 67 -3.36 4.70 12.50
N GLU A 68 -2.67 3.74 13.10
CA GLU A 68 -2.36 3.75 14.54
C GLU A 68 -0.98 4.33 14.85
N LYS A 69 0.03 3.99 14.05
CA LYS A 69 1.43 4.32 14.32
C LYS A 69 2.11 4.87 13.10
N ASP A 70 3.02 5.82 13.33
CA ASP A 70 3.88 6.31 12.25
C ASP A 70 4.86 5.23 11.79
N SER A 71 4.94 5.06 10.47
CA SER A 71 5.68 3.98 9.82
C SER A 71 6.12 4.42 8.44
N PHE A 72 7.43 4.38 8.21
CA PHE A 72 8.01 4.66 6.90
C PHE A 72 7.42 3.74 5.81
N ALA A 73 7.19 2.47 6.14
CA ALA A 73 6.60 1.51 5.21
C ALA A 73 5.17 1.89 4.81
N ASP A 74 4.37 2.40 5.75
CA ASP A 74 2.99 2.80 5.49
C ASP A 74 2.93 4.12 4.71
N LYS A 75 3.85 5.07 4.97
CA LYS A 75 4.04 6.28 4.13
C LYS A 75 4.43 5.90 2.71
N MET A 76 5.34 4.94 2.56
CA MET A 76 5.77 4.46 1.24
C MET A 76 4.61 3.81 0.50
N LEU A 77 3.81 3.00 1.19
CA LEU A 77 2.63 2.37 0.62
C LEU A 77 1.57 3.41 0.19
N ALA A 78 1.36 4.46 0.99
CA ALA A 78 0.48 5.56 0.65
C ALA A 78 0.96 6.29 -0.62
N ALA A 79 2.24 6.65 -0.70
CA ALA A 79 2.84 7.31 -1.85
C ALA A 79 2.73 6.47 -3.14
N LEU A 80 2.97 5.16 -3.04
CA LEU A 80 2.83 4.26 -4.19
C LEU A 80 1.39 4.21 -4.71
N ARG A 81 0.41 4.11 -3.81
CA ARG A 81 -1.02 4.06 -4.17
C ARG A 81 -1.49 5.32 -4.86
N ASP A 82 -0.96 6.47 -4.49
CA ASP A 82 -1.21 7.72 -5.21
C ASP A 82 -0.62 7.67 -6.62
N ARG A 83 0.65 7.26 -6.76
CA ARG A 83 1.34 7.24 -8.05
C ARG A 83 0.72 6.31 -9.09
N PHE A 84 0.23 5.12 -8.72
CA PHE A 84 -0.38 4.20 -9.69
C PHE A 84 -1.90 4.32 -9.81
N GLY A 85 -2.58 4.78 -8.76
CA GLY A 85 -4.04 4.72 -8.66
C GLY A 85 -4.72 6.09 -8.51
N GLY A 86 -3.95 7.18 -8.42
CA GLY A 86 -4.48 8.51 -8.12
C GLY A 86 -5.15 8.59 -6.75
N HIS A 87 -4.82 7.66 -5.84
CA HIS A 87 -5.38 7.65 -4.50
C HIS A 87 -4.74 8.77 -3.67
N GLY A 88 -5.46 9.89 -3.50
CA GLY A 88 -4.95 11.07 -2.81
C GLY A 88 -4.24 10.76 -1.49
N VAL A 89 -3.02 11.29 -1.35
CA VAL A 89 -2.21 11.17 -0.13
C VAL A 89 -2.73 12.13 0.94
N LYS A 90 -2.84 11.65 2.17
CA LYS A 90 -3.03 12.55 3.31
C LYS A 90 -1.70 13.17 3.69
N HIS A 91 -1.69 14.48 3.85
CA HIS A 91 -0.54 15.20 4.38
C HIS A 91 -0.66 15.35 5.90
N GLY A 92 0.48 15.31 6.59
CA GLY A 92 0.60 15.41 8.04
C GLY A 92 1.87 16.14 8.43
#